data_AF-A0A0X3PE54-F1
#
_entry.id   AF-A0A0X3PE54-F1
#
_cell.length_a   1.000
_cell.length_b   1.000
_cell.length_c   1.000
_cell.angle_alpha   90.00
_cell.angle_beta   90.00
_cell.angle_gamma   90.00
#
_symmetry.space_group_name_H-M   'P 1'
#
loop_
_entity.id
_entity.type
_entity.pdbx_description
1 polymer ?
#
loop_
_entity_poly.entity_id
_entity_poly.type
_entity_poly.pdbx_seq_one_letter_code
_entity_poly.pdbx_strand_id
1 'polypeptide(L)'
;MILHIGEANLTKNYRTMPKSQKKLRECIVRLQKALAATCEPLHITNQCLLVRDERRGIDLVADDVHKNLLREVETIKGVQSLLSRTIEQATEQYRLNQKSAFNLKKDHIGKQSAFNLDEYGRTVSSYAENIPDAKKAASEFAQSFSPAEWQTFTQNNLEMADKQLQNSHQMRNLIEGILIQVAEDQKKQVADTNWSLKKRITEVRDAKGKLEEHLALTLKEISDMEDNITELRSTIRALNKPAAVTETRQNLRDVRPGIELCRDAPFYRIIEQTTELRQDSKLLHDRLHKAEEALKALCRRQLDLEEEIANKSHTLHIDEVQVTGMRDSILIQQY
;
A
#
# COMPACT_ATOMS: atom_id res chain seq x y z
N MET A 1 -69.38 13.26 0.98
CA MET A 1 -68.68 12.02 1.39
C MET A 1 -67.69 11.62 0.28
N ILE A 2 -66.66 12.43 0.01
CA ILE A 2 -65.66 12.21 -1.08
C ILE A 2 -64.26 11.83 -0.51
N LEU A 3 -64.12 11.65 0.81
CA LEU A 3 -62.85 11.97 1.47
C LEU A 3 -62.02 10.82 2.05
N HIS A 4 -62.44 9.56 2.08
CA HIS A 4 -61.76 8.60 2.98
C HIS A 4 -60.48 7.93 2.44
N ILE A 5 -60.39 7.61 1.13
CA ILE A 5 -59.23 6.83 0.62
C ILE A 5 -58.01 7.73 0.37
N GLY A 6 -58.20 8.94 -0.17
CA GLY A 6 -57.11 9.88 -0.42
C GLY A 6 -56.50 10.46 0.85
N GLU A 7 -57.31 10.66 1.90
CA GLU A 7 -56.89 11.21 3.18
C GLU A 7 -56.03 10.22 4.00
N ALA A 8 -56.40 8.94 3.99
CA ALA A 8 -55.63 7.89 4.66
C ALA A 8 -54.23 7.73 4.04
N ASN A 9 -54.13 7.71 2.71
CA ASN A 9 -52.86 7.61 1.99
C ASN A 9 -52.01 8.88 2.15
N LEU A 10 -52.62 10.06 2.15
CA LEU A 10 -51.92 11.33 2.40
C LEU A 10 -51.34 11.37 3.82
N THR A 11 -52.12 10.95 4.81
CA THR A 11 -51.67 10.88 6.21
C THR A 11 -50.55 9.85 6.38
N LYS A 12 -50.63 8.69 5.72
CA LYS A 12 -49.58 7.68 5.70
C LYS A 12 -48.28 8.23 5.12
N ASN A 13 -48.32 8.85 3.95
CA ASN A 13 -47.13 9.37 3.27
C ASN A 13 -46.54 10.57 4.02
N TYR A 14 -47.39 11.45 4.57
CA TYR A 14 -46.99 12.56 5.44
C TYR A 14 -46.22 12.08 6.68
N ARG A 15 -46.62 10.96 7.29
CA ARG A 15 -45.91 10.36 8.44
C ARG A 15 -44.67 9.56 8.06
N THR A 16 -44.64 8.99 6.86
CA THR A 16 -43.57 8.07 6.42
C THR A 16 -42.38 8.81 5.81
N MET A 17 -42.62 9.92 5.10
CA MET A 17 -41.56 10.71 4.44
C MET A 17 -40.49 11.22 5.43
N PRO A 18 -40.81 11.78 6.60
CA PRO A 18 -39.81 12.21 7.58
C PRO A 18 -38.95 11.05 8.10
N LYS A 19 -39.53 9.86 8.28
CA LYS A 19 -38.79 8.65 8.70
C LYS A 19 -37.80 8.22 7.61
N SER A 20 -38.22 8.25 6.35
CA SER A 20 -37.36 7.95 5.20
C SER A 20 -36.21 8.94 5.07
N GLN A 21 -36.48 10.24 5.21
CA GLN A 21 -35.47 11.31 5.22
C GLN A 21 -34.43 11.10 6.33
N LYS A 22 -34.86 10.78 7.56
CA LYS A 22 -33.96 10.53 8.68
C LYS A 22 -32.99 9.38 8.36
N LYS A 23 -33.52 8.25 7.89
CA LYS A 23 -32.71 7.07 7.51
C LYS A 23 -31.73 7.38 6.37
N LEU A 24 -32.17 8.12 5.35
CA LEU A 24 -31.28 8.49 4.24
C LEU A 24 -30.17 9.45 4.71
N ARG A 25 -30.48 10.39 5.61
CA ARG A 25 -29.49 11.28 6.22
C ARG A 25 -28.46 10.50 7.03
N GLU A 26 -28.88 9.50 7.79
CA GLU A 26 -27.96 8.60 8.52
C GLU A 26 -27.02 7.85 7.56
N CYS A 27 -27.53 7.34 6.43
CA CYS A 27 -26.70 6.73 5.38
C CYS A 27 -25.69 7.70 4.76
N ILE A 28 -26.07 8.95 4.50
CA ILE A 28 -25.15 10.00 4.00
C ILE A 28 -24.01 10.23 4.99
N VAL A 29 -24.33 10.31 6.29
CA VAL A 29 -23.30 10.47 7.34
C VAL A 29 -22.36 9.26 7.38
N ARG A 30 -22.87 8.03 7.22
CA ARG A 30 -22.02 6.82 7.11
C ARG A 30 -21.09 6.89 5.91
N LEU A 31 -21.57 7.28 4.73
CA LEU A 31 -20.74 7.47 3.54
C LEU A 31 -19.64 8.52 3.74
N GLN A 32 -19.97 9.66 4.37
CA GLN A 32 -19.00 10.72 4.66
C GLN A 32 -17.90 10.25 5.61
N LYS A 33 -18.28 9.48 6.65
CA LYS A 33 -17.32 8.85 7.56
C LYS A 33 -16.44 7.83 6.84
N ALA A 34 -17.03 7.00 5.97
CA ALA A 34 -16.30 6.04 5.16
C ALA A 34 -15.29 6.72 4.24
N LEU A 35 -15.69 7.82 3.59
CA LEU A 35 -14.80 8.61 2.75
C LEU A 35 -13.63 9.19 3.56
N ALA A 36 -13.91 9.80 4.72
CA ALA A 36 -12.87 10.36 5.57
C ALA A 36 -11.88 9.29 6.09
N ALA A 37 -12.38 8.10 6.41
CA ALA A 37 -11.57 6.98 6.88
C ALA A 37 -10.60 6.43 5.81
N THR A 38 -10.78 6.77 4.53
CA THR A 38 -9.82 6.39 3.47
C THR A 38 -8.57 7.26 3.42
N CYS A 39 -8.57 8.44 4.04
CA CYS A 39 -7.47 9.41 3.94
C CYS A 39 -6.18 8.90 4.58
N GLU A 40 -6.28 8.29 5.76
CA GLU A 40 -5.11 7.76 6.50
C GLU A 40 -4.47 6.56 5.77
N PRO A 41 -5.21 5.50 5.37
CA PRO A 41 -4.65 4.43 4.54
C PRO A 41 -3.95 4.97 3.29
N LEU A 42 -4.58 5.90 2.56
CA LEU A 42 -3.96 6.49 1.37
C LEU A 42 -2.65 7.22 1.70
N HIS A 43 -2.61 7.97 2.79
CA HIS A 43 -1.40 8.67 3.21
C HIS A 43 -0.29 7.68 3.53
N ILE A 44 -0.59 6.64 4.32
CA ILE A 44 0.37 5.59 4.69
C ILE A 44 0.91 4.89 3.45
N THR A 45 0.05 4.47 2.52
CA THR A 45 0.49 3.79 1.28
C THR A 45 1.45 4.67 0.46
N ASN A 46 1.19 5.98 0.37
CA ASN A 46 2.10 6.92 -0.31
C ASN A 46 3.42 7.10 0.44
N GLN A 47 3.39 7.15 1.78
CA GLN A 47 4.63 7.20 2.58
C GLN A 47 5.46 5.93 2.41
N CYS A 48 4.83 4.76 2.34
CA CYS A 48 5.51 3.50 2.05
C CYS A 48 6.22 3.53 0.69
N LEU A 49 5.61 4.14 -0.34
CA LEU A 49 6.26 4.31 -1.65
C LEU A 49 7.51 5.20 -1.54
N LEU A 50 7.38 6.37 -0.90
CA LEU A 50 8.49 7.31 -0.73
C LEU A 50 9.66 6.70 0.03
N VAL A 51 9.37 6.05 1.15
CA VAL A 51 10.39 5.39 1.99
C VAL A 51 11.08 4.25 1.23
N ARG A 52 10.34 3.50 0.40
CA ARG A 52 10.93 2.43 -0.43
C ARG A 52 11.80 2.93 -1.58
N ASP A 53 11.62 4.18 -1.99
CA ASP A 53 12.50 4.83 -2.99
C ASP A 53 13.87 5.19 -2.39
N GLU A 54 14.04 5.13 -1.07
CA GLU A 54 15.34 5.30 -0.38
C GLU A 54 16.21 4.04 -0.39
N ARG A 55 15.72 2.92 -0.97
CA ARG A 55 16.54 1.73 -1.24
C ARG A 55 17.65 2.08 -2.22
N ARG A 56 18.73 1.29 -2.23
CA ARG A 56 19.96 1.60 -2.95
C ARG A 56 20.41 0.45 -3.85
N GLY A 57 21.26 0.80 -4.81
CA GLY A 57 21.89 -0.17 -5.71
C GLY A 57 20.85 -1.02 -6.44
N ILE A 58 21.11 -2.32 -6.51
CA ILE A 58 20.24 -3.27 -7.22
C ILE A 58 18.87 -3.49 -6.56
N ASP A 59 18.70 -3.08 -5.29
CA ASP A 59 17.44 -3.25 -4.57
C ASP A 59 16.44 -2.12 -4.84
N LEU A 60 16.88 -1.00 -5.44
CA LEU A 60 15.98 0.05 -5.92
C LEU A 60 15.32 -0.38 -7.23
N VAL A 61 14.27 -1.21 -7.10
CA VAL A 61 13.55 -1.79 -8.23
C VAL A 61 12.04 -1.81 -8.00
N ALA A 62 11.28 -1.69 -9.08
CA ALA A 62 9.83 -1.85 -9.12
C ALA A 62 9.40 -3.33 -8.99
N ASP A 63 9.64 -3.89 -7.81
CA ASP A 63 9.25 -5.24 -7.41
C ASP A 63 7.73 -5.37 -7.18
N ASP A 64 7.30 -6.58 -6.82
CA ASP A 64 5.87 -6.86 -6.60
C ASP A 64 5.27 -6.06 -5.44
N VAL A 65 6.06 -5.68 -4.44
CA VAL A 65 5.60 -4.81 -3.35
C VAL A 65 5.32 -3.41 -3.89
N HIS A 66 6.22 -2.84 -4.68
CA HIS A 66 6.02 -1.53 -5.30
C HIS A 66 4.76 -1.53 -6.20
N LYS A 67 4.56 -2.58 -7.01
CA LYS A 67 3.36 -2.73 -7.83
C LYS A 67 2.08 -2.82 -7.00
N ASN A 68 2.09 -3.59 -5.90
CA ASN A 68 0.93 -3.71 -5.03
C ASN A 68 0.63 -2.41 -4.27
N LEU A 69 1.65 -1.65 -3.85
CA LEU A 69 1.47 -0.32 -3.27
C LEU A 69 0.81 0.65 -4.26
N LEU A 70 1.23 0.65 -5.53
CA LEU A 70 0.58 1.47 -6.57
C LEU A 70 -0.87 1.06 -6.81
N ARG A 71 -1.16 -0.25 -6.88
CA ARG A 71 -2.54 -0.76 -6.97
C ARG A 71 -3.37 -0.38 -5.75
N GLU A 72 -2.79 -0.39 -4.56
CA GLU A 72 -3.45 0.05 -3.34
C GLU A 72 -3.83 1.53 -3.38
N VAL A 73 -2.94 2.39 -3.86
CA VAL A 73 -3.26 3.81 -4.12
C VAL A 73 -4.41 3.94 -5.13
N GLU A 74 -4.37 3.20 -6.23
CA GLU A 74 -5.41 3.21 -7.26
C GLU A 74 -6.77 2.76 -6.69
N THR A 75 -6.80 1.63 -5.97
CA THR A 75 -8.00 1.10 -5.32
C THR A 75 -8.59 2.10 -4.33
N ILE A 76 -7.76 2.71 -3.45
CA ILE A 76 -8.26 3.68 -2.47
C ILE A 76 -8.82 4.94 -3.16
N LYS A 77 -8.16 5.47 -4.20
CA LYS A 77 -8.68 6.60 -4.98
C LYS A 77 -9.97 6.25 -5.73
N GLY A 78 -10.08 5.03 -6.25
CA GLY A 78 -11.30 4.50 -6.84
C GLY A 78 -12.46 4.48 -5.84
N VAL A 79 -12.21 3.99 -4.62
CA VAL A 79 -13.18 4.02 -3.52
C VAL A 79 -13.59 5.45 -3.16
N GLN A 80 -12.63 6.37 -3.03
CA GLN A 80 -12.93 7.78 -2.74
C GLN A 80 -13.85 8.40 -3.78
N SER A 81 -13.61 8.11 -5.06
CA SER A 81 -14.42 8.59 -6.18
C SER A 81 -15.83 8.00 -6.14
N LEU A 82 -15.96 6.69 -5.88
CA LEU A 82 -17.26 6.00 -5.77
C LEU A 82 -18.08 6.54 -4.58
N LEU A 83 -17.47 6.69 -3.41
CA LEU A 83 -18.13 7.22 -2.21
C LEU A 83 -18.59 8.66 -2.44
N SER A 84 -17.74 9.52 -3.02
CA SER A 84 -18.07 10.92 -3.31
C SER A 84 -19.28 11.04 -4.24
N ARG A 85 -19.28 10.29 -5.35
CA ARG A 85 -20.42 10.25 -6.28
C ARG A 85 -21.70 9.74 -5.60
N THR A 86 -21.57 8.75 -4.73
CA THR A 86 -22.72 8.19 -3.99
C THR A 86 -23.29 9.20 -2.99
N ILE A 87 -22.42 9.98 -2.32
CA ILE A 87 -22.84 11.07 -1.43
C ILE A 87 -23.62 12.14 -2.21
N GLU A 88 -23.15 12.53 -3.39
CA GLU A 88 -23.86 13.50 -4.25
C GLU A 88 -25.25 12.99 -4.63
N GLN A 89 -25.35 11.74 -5.10
CA GLN A 89 -26.62 11.12 -5.48
C GLN A 89 -27.58 10.98 -4.30
N ALA A 90 -27.08 10.57 -3.13
CA ALA A 90 -27.88 10.44 -1.92
C ALA A 90 -28.35 11.81 -1.40
N THR A 91 -27.51 12.84 -1.51
CA THR A 91 -27.84 14.22 -1.12
C THR A 91 -28.93 14.80 -2.03
N GLU A 92 -28.86 14.55 -3.34
CA GLU A 92 -29.92 14.96 -4.26
C GLU A 92 -31.23 14.22 -3.96
N GLN A 93 -31.18 12.90 -3.69
CA GLN A 93 -32.38 12.16 -3.28
C GLN A 93 -32.96 12.70 -1.97
N TYR A 94 -32.11 13.11 -1.02
CA TYR A 94 -32.57 13.75 0.22
C TYR A 94 -33.28 15.08 -0.06
N ARG A 95 -32.77 15.90 -0.97
CA ARG A 95 -33.41 17.15 -1.41
C ARG A 95 -34.77 16.90 -2.08
N LEU A 96 -34.87 15.87 -2.92
CA LEU A 96 -36.15 15.46 -3.54
C LEU A 96 -37.17 14.99 -2.49
N ASN A 97 -36.72 14.23 -1.48
CA ASN A 97 -37.56 13.85 -0.35
C ASN A 97 -38.03 15.08 0.43
N GLN A 98 -37.18 16.12 0.61
CA GLN A 98 -37.58 17.37 1.27
C GLN A 98 -38.66 18.12 0.50
N LYS A 99 -38.51 18.23 -0.82
CA LYS A 99 -39.53 18.81 -1.71
C LYS A 99 -40.86 18.07 -1.60
N SER A 100 -40.83 16.73 -1.63
CA SER A 100 -42.03 15.91 -1.49
C SER A 100 -42.68 16.08 -0.11
N ALA A 101 -41.90 16.10 0.98
CA ALA A 101 -42.42 16.34 2.33
C ALA A 101 -43.11 17.71 2.47
N PHE A 102 -42.54 18.75 1.86
CA PHE A 102 -43.15 20.09 1.85
C PHE A 102 -44.51 20.07 1.13
N ASN A 103 -44.58 19.43 -0.05
CA ASN A 103 -45.82 19.33 -0.81
C ASN A 103 -46.89 18.52 -0.07
N LEU A 104 -46.52 17.38 0.53
CA LEU A 104 -47.43 16.58 1.37
C LEU A 104 -47.93 17.38 2.58
N LYS A 105 -47.04 18.13 3.25
CA LYS A 105 -47.42 18.97 4.40
C LYS A 105 -48.40 20.07 4.00
N LYS A 106 -48.11 20.80 2.92
CA LYS A 106 -48.99 21.86 2.40
C LYS A 106 -50.37 21.30 2.06
N ASP A 107 -50.40 20.17 1.38
CA ASP A 107 -51.63 19.50 0.96
C ASP A 107 -52.44 18.98 2.17
N HIS A 108 -51.77 18.35 3.14
CA HIS A 108 -52.40 17.86 4.36
C HIS A 108 -52.97 18.99 5.21
N ILE A 109 -52.23 20.09 5.43
CA ILE A 109 -52.70 21.25 6.19
C ILE A 109 -53.88 21.93 5.49
N GLY A 110 -53.81 22.10 4.16
CA GLY A 110 -54.90 22.69 3.38
C GLY A 110 -56.19 21.89 3.53
N LYS A 111 -56.11 20.56 3.40
CA LYS A 111 -57.26 19.67 3.59
C LYS A 111 -57.78 19.67 5.03
N GLN A 112 -56.90 19.66 6.04
CA GLN A 112 -57.31 19.72 7.44
C GLN A 112 -58.01 21.05 7.77
N SER A 113 -57.52 22.17 7.23
CA SER A 113 -58.15 23.47 7.40
C SER A 113 -59.53 23.51 6.75
N ALA A 114 -59.68 22.97 5.54
CA ALA A 114 -60.98 22.87 4.87
C ALA A 114 -61.96 22.00 5.66
N PHE A 115 -61.52 20.84 6.14
CA PHE A 115 -62.32 19.96 7.00
C PHE A 115 -62.78 20.67 8.28
N ASN A 116 -61.90 21.40 8.97
CA ASN A 116 -62.25 22.12 10.19
C ASN A 116 -63.27 23.24 9.93
N LEU A 117 -63.16 23.94 8.80
CA LEU A 117 -64.12 24.97 8.40
C LEU A 117 -65.49 24.35 8.07
N ASP A 118 -65.51 23.22 7.37
CA ASP A 118 -66.74 22.48 7.07
C ASP A 118 -67.39 21.96 8.36
N GLU A 119 -66.60 21.45 9.30
CA GLU A 119 -67.07 20.96 10.60
C GLU A 119 -67.64 22.10 11.45
N TYR A 120 -66.97 23.26 11.49
CA TYR A 120 -67.51 24.46 12.12
C TYR A 120 -68.81 24.92 11.44
N GLY A 121 -68.83 24.94 10.11
CA GLY A 121 -70.01 25.27 9.32
C GLY A 121 -71.23 24.39 9.61
N ARG A 122 -71.02 23.10 9.91
CA ARG A 122 -72.12 22.21 10.36
C ARG A 122 -72.74 22.63 11.69
N THR A 123 -72.00 23.34 12.55
CA THR A 123 -72.51 23.80 13.85
C THR A 123 -73.28 25.13 13.74
N VAL A 124 -73.15 25.85 12.61
CA VAL A 124 -73.92 27.06 12.32
C VAL A 124 -75.36 26.68 11.94
N SER A 125 -76.32 27.09 12.77
CA SER A 125 -77.73 26.74 12.64
C SER A 125 -78.62 27.98 12.60
N SER A 126 -79.74 27.91 11.86
CA SER A 126 -80.76 28.97 11.82
C SER A 126 -81.43 29.25 13.16
N TYR A 127 -81.21 28.38 14.15
CA TYR A 127 -81.72 28.52 15.52
C TYR A 127 -80.72 29.12 16.51
N ALA A 128 -79.51 29.50 16.05
CA ALA A 128 -78.51 30.12 16.92
C ALA A 128 -78.85 31.60 17.18
N GLU A 129 -78.84 32.03 18.45
CA GLU A 129 -79.21 33.41 18.87
C GLU A 129 -78.30 34.50 18.29
N ASN A 130 -77.07 34.16 17.88
CA ASN A 130 -76.13 35.06 17.22
C ASN A 130 -75.37 34.31 16.12
N ILE A 131 -75.74 34.52 14.86
CA ILE A 131 -74.97 34.06 13.70
C ILE A 131 -73.84 35.08 13.47
N PRO A 132 -72.56 34.68 13.52
CA PRO A 132 -71.45 35.61 13.27
C PRO A 132 -71.52 36.21 11.86
N ASP A 133 -71.37 37.53 11.74
CA ASP A 133 -71.23 38.22 10.45
C ASP A 133 -69.92 37.79 9.78
N ALA A 134 -70.01 36.82 8.86
CA ALA A 134 -68.87 36.33 8.10
C ALA A 134 -68.46 37.38 7.05
N LYS A 135 -67.65 38.37 7.45
CA LYS A 135 -67.01 39.28 6.50
C LYS A 135 -66.05 38.46 5.62
N LYS A 136 -66.36 38.40 4.33
CA LYS A 136 -65.55 37.72 3.32
C LYS A 136 -64.19 38.43 3.23
N ALA A 137 -63.15 37.83 3.82
CA ALA A 137 -61.80 38.39 3.80
C ALA A 137 -61.04 38.13 2.48
N ALA A 138 -61.64 37.41 1.53
CA ALA A 138 -60.97 36.97 0.31
C ALA A 138 -61.32 37.85 -0.90
N SER A 139 -60.30 38.15 -1.71
CA SER A 139 -60.39 38.81 -3.02
C SER A 139 -61.44 38.13 -3.92
N GLU A 140 -62.28 38.93 -4.58
CA GLU A 140 -63.33 38.47 -5.51
C GLU A 140 -62.79 37.67 -6.71
N PHE A 141 -61.47 37.66 -6.91
CA PHE A 141 -60.77 37.01 -8.03
C PHE A 141 -59.96 35.76 -7.64
N ALA A 142 -60.27 35.10 -6.52
CA ALA A 142 -59.59 33.85 -6.16
C ALA A 142 -59.88 32.74 -7.19
N GLN A 143 -58.83 32.12 -7.72
CA GLN A 143 -58.94 30.96 -8.61
C GLN A 143 -59.68 29.81 -7.88
N SER A 144 -60.76 29.32 -8.49
CA SER A 144 -61.51 28.15 -8.02
C SER A 144 -61.07 26.88 -8.74
N PHE A 145 -61.30 25.73 -8.13
CA PHE A 145 -60.95 24.42 -8.67
C PHE A 145 -62.15 23.47 -8.58
N SER A 146 -62.34 22.64 -9.59
CA SER A 146 -63.33 21.58 -9.61
C SER A 146 -62.93 20.41 -8.67
N PRO A 147 -63.88 19.59 -8.21
CA PRO A 147 -63.57 18.39 -7.43
C PRO A 147 -62.60 17.43 -8.15
N ALA A 148 -62.70 17.34 -9.47
CA ALA A 148 -61.81 16.53 -10.30
C ALA A 148 -60.36 17.08 -10.25
N GLU A 149 -60.16 18.38 -10.41
CA GLU A 149 -58.84 19.02 -10.32
C GLU A 149 -58.23 18.86 -8.92
N TRP A 150 -59.02 18.98 -7.86
CA TRP A 150 -58.58 18.75 -6.48
C TRP A 150 -58.14 17.30 -6.23
N GLN A 151 -58.89 16.33 -6.77
CA GLN A 151 -58.57 14.91 -6.65
C GLN A 151 -57.30 14.59 -7.43
N THR A 152 -57.17 15.07 -8.66
CA THR A 152 -55.98 14.90 -9.50
C THR A 152 -54.75 15.52 -8.85
N PHE A 153 -54.86 16.72 -8.26
CA PHE A 153 -53.76 17.35 -7.53
C PHE A 153 -53.24 16.45 -6.39
N THR A 154 -54.16 15.92 -5.58
CA THR A 154 -53.82 15.03 -4.46
C THR A 154 -53.20 13.73 -4.94
N GLN A 155 -53.79 13.13 -5.97
CA GLN A 155 -53.31 11.87 -6.56
C GLN A 155 -51.88 12.03 -7.10
N ASN A 156 -51.61 13.09 -7.86
CA ASN A 156 -50.27 13.39 -8.36
C ASN A 156 -49.25 13.60 -7.23
N ASN A 157 -49.66 14.29 -6.14
CA ASN A 157 -48.80 14.52 -4.99
C ASN A 157 -48.45 13.19 -4.27
N LEU A 158 -49.42 12.29 -4.13
CA LEU A 158 -49.23 10.96 -3.57
C LEU A 158 -48.30 10.10 -4.43
N GLU A 159 -48.53 10.05 -5.75
CA GLU A 159 -47.69 9.29 -6.69
C GLU A 159 -46.24 9.79 -6.68
N MET A 160 -46.05 11.11 -6.66
CA MET A 160 -44.71 11.68 -6.53
C MET A 160 -44.07 11.32 -5.19
N ALA A 161 -44.82 11.33 -4.10
CA ALA A 161 -44.31 10.93 -2.79
C ALA A 161 -43.94 9.45 -2.73
N ASP A 162 -44.78 8.56 -3.26
CA ASP A 162 -44.51 7.13 -3.32
C ASP A 162 -43.26 6.84 -4.15
N LYS A 163 -43.11 7.52 -5.30
CA LYS A 163 -41.90 7.45 -6.12
C LYS A 163 -40.65 7.87 -5.34
N GLN A 164 -40.70 8.97 -4.59
CA GLN A 164 -39.55 9.40 -3.78
C GLN A 164 -39.26 8.46 -2.61
N LEU A 165 -40.28 7.88 -1.98
CA LEU A 165 -40.10 6.88 -0.93
C LEU A 165 -39.42 5.62 -1.48
N GLN A 166 -39.83 5.15 -2.66
CA GLN A 166 -39.23 4.01 -3.35
C GLN A 166 -37.77 4.30 -3.73
N ASN A 167 -37.50 5.45 -4.36
CA ASN A 167 -36.14 5.86 -4.73
C ASN A 167 -35.24 5.97 -3.49
N SER A 168 -35.73 6.56 -2.40
CA SER A 168 -35.02 6.65 -1.12
C SER A 168 -34.72 5.27 -0.53
N HIS A 169 -35.64 4.31 -0.66
CA HIS A 169 -35.40 2.93 -0.24
C HIS A 169 -34.32 2.25 -1.07
N GLN A 170 -34.42 2.32 -2.40
CA GLN A 170 -33.44 1.76 -3.32
C GLN A 170 -32.05 2.37 -3.11
N MET A 171 -31.98 3.70 -2.92
CA MET A 171 -30.74 4.41 -2.62
C MET A 171 -30.09 3.88 -1.34
N ARG A 172 -30.86 3.69 -0.26
CA ARG A 172 -30.29 3.14 0.99
C ARG A 172 -29.75 1.72 0.83
N ASN A 173 -30.41 0.87 0.04
CA ASN A 173 -29.92 -0.47 -0.26
C ASN A 173 -28.62 -0.44 -1.10
N LEU A 174 -28.57 0.45 -2.10
CA LEU A 174 -27.37 0.66 -2.90
C LEU A 174 -26.19 1.13 -2.02
N ILE A 175 -26.44 2.08 -1.12
CA ILE A 175 -25.43 2.59 -0.18
C ILE A 175 -24.88 1.46 0.69
N GLU A 176 -25.73 0.58 1.22
CA GLU A 176 -25.27 -0.55 2.03
C GLU A 176 -24.35 -1.49 1.23
N GLY A 177 -24.74 -1.82 -0.01
CA GLY A 177 -23.90 -2.64 -0.90
C GLY A 177 -22.56 -1.99 -1.21
N ILE A 178 -22.55 -0.68 -1.49
CA ILE A 178 -21.32 0.07 -1.75
C ILE A 178 -20.41 0.07 -0.52
N LEU A 179 -20.94 0.33 0.68
CA LEU A 179 -20.15 0.36 1.92
C LEU A 179 -19.47 -0.99 2.21
N ILE A 180 -20.17 -2.10 1.97
CA ILE A 180 -19.60 -3.45 2.10
C ILE A 180 -18.51 -3.67 1.06
N GLN A 181 -18.82 -3.40 -0.22
CA GLN A 181 -17.90 -3.65 -1.32
C GLN A 181 -16.60 -2.85 -1.17
N VAL A 182 -16.67 -1.56 -0.86
CA VAL A 182 -15.46 -0.73 -0.72
C VAL A 182 -14.58 -1.15 0.45
N ALA A 183 -15.18 -1.64 1.55
CA ALA A 183 -14.44 -2.17 2.67
C ALA A 183 -13.75 -3.50 2.33
N GLU A 184 -14.41 -4.38 1.57
CA GLU A 184 -13.84 -5.64 1.11
C GLU A 184 -12.68 -5.42 0.12
N ASP A 185 -12.88 -4.54 -0.87
CA ASP A 185 -11.86 -4.20 -1.88
C ASP A 185 -10.59 -3.63 -1.22
N GLN A 186 -10.75 -2.71 -0.25
CA GLN A 186 -9.62 -2.16 0.51
C GLN A 186 -8.91 -3.23 1.34
N LYS A 187 -9.66 -4.04 2.10
CA LYS A 187 -9.07 -5.10 2.94
C LYS A 187 -8.30 -6.10 2.11
N LYS A 188 -8.85 -6.52 0.98
CA LYS A 188 -8.20 -7.44 0.06
C LYS A 188 -6.90 -6.85 -0.46
N GLN A 189 -6.93 -5.63 -0.99
CA GLN A 189 -5.74 -5.01 -1.56
C GLN A 189 -4.65 -4.77 -0.50
N VAL A 190 -5.01 -4.34 0.71
CA VAL A 190 -4.06 -4.21 1.84
C VAL A 190 -3.44 -5.55 2.21
N ALA A 191 -4.24 -6.63 2.24
CA ALA A 191 -3.76 -7.98 2.53
C ALA A 191 -2.79 -8.48 1.44
N ASP A 192 -3.11 -8.26 0.17
CA ASP A 192 -2.26 -8.63 -0.97
C ASP A 192 -0.91 -7.89 -0.91
N THR A 193 -0.94 -6.59 -0.63
CA THR A 193 0.28 -5.80 -0.43
C THR A 193 1.09 -6.31 0.77
N ASN A 194 0.46 -6.56 1.92
CA ASN A 194 1.12 -7.08 3.12
C ASN A 194 1.75 -8.45 2.88
N TRP A 195 1.08 -9.32 2.14
CA TRP A 195 1.62 -10.62 1.76
C TRP A 195 2.86 -10.47 0.87
N SER A 196 2.80 -9.60 -0.15
CA SER A 196 3.93 -9.36 -1.04
C SER A 196 5.13 -8.78 -0.28
N LEU A 197 4.90 -7.88 0.69
CA LEU A 197 5.93 -7.30 1.54
C LEU A 197 6.60 -8.37 2.42
N LYS A 198 5.80 -9.20 3.11
CA LYS A 198 6.33 -10.31 3.93
C LYS A 198 7.18 -11.26 3.10
N LYS A 199 6.71 -11.62 1.91
CA LYS A 199 7.47 -12.47 0.97
C LYS A 199 8.80 -11.81 0.60
N ARG A 200 8.79 -10.52 0.23
CA ARG A 200 10.00 -9.79 -0.15
C ARG A 200 11.01 -9.69 0.99
N ILE A 201 10.55 -9.43 2.22
CA ILE A 201 11.41 -9.41 3.41
C ILE A 201 12.10 -10.76 3.62
N THR A 202 11.36 -11.87 3.50
CA THR A 202 11.96 -13.21 3.61
C THR A 202 13.01 -13.46 2.52
N GLU A 203 12.70 -13.12 1.26
CA GLU A 203 13.66 -13.26 0.14
C GLU A 203 14.95 -12.47 0.36
N VAL A 204 14.84 -11.21 0.82
CA VAL A 204 16.00 -10.35 1.09
C VAL A 204 16.80 -10.88 2.29
N ARG A 205 16.13 -11.38 3.33
CA ARG A 205 16.78 -11.99 4.49
C ARG A 205 17.56 -13.25 4.11
N ASP A 206 16.96 -14.11 3.30
CA ASP A 206 17.62 -15.33 2.81
C ASP A 206 18.82 -14.99 1.91
N ALA A 207 18.69 -13.99 1.04
CA ALA A 207 19.78 -13.52 0.20
C ALA A 207 20.93 -12.95 1.06
N LYS A 208 20.61 -12.14 2.08
CA LYS A 208 21.60 -11.62 3.03
C LYS A 208 22.32 -12.74 3.76
N GLY A 209 21.60 -13.73 4.29
CA GLY A 209 22.21 -14.87 4.99
C GLY A 209 23.19 -15.66 4.12
N LYS A 210 22.86 -15.87 2.84
CA LYS A 210 23.77 -16.52 1.87
C LYS A 210 25.02 -15.68 1.58
N LEU A 211 24.89 -14.35 1.54
CA LEU A 211 26.03 -13.46 1.38
C LEU A 211 26.94 -13.48 2.61
N GLU A 212 26.37 -13.50 3.81
CA GLU A 212 27.12 -13.62 5.07
C GLU A 212 27.86 -14.97 5.16
N GLU A 213 27.24 -16.06 4.75
CA GLU A 213 27.88 -17.38 4.65
C GLU A 213 29.07 -17.35 3.65
N HIS A 214 28.87 -16.77 2.46
CA HIS A 214 29.94 -16.62 1.47
C HIS A 214 31.08 -15.75 2.03
N LEU A 215 30.77 -14.64 2.70
CA LEU A 215 31.77 -13.78 3.33
C LEU A 215 32.60 -14.55 4.34
N ALA A 216 31.97 -15.37 5.19
CA ALA A 216 32.69 -16.21 6.16
C ALA A 216 33.65 -17.21 5.48
N LEU A 217 33.22 -17.83 4.38
CA LEU A 217 34.09 -18.71 3.58
C LEU A 217 35.26 -17.94 2.95
N THR A 218 35.00 -16.77 2.34
CA THR A 218 36.04 -15.92 1.75
C THR A 218 37.06 -15.45 2.80
N LEU A 219 36.62 -15.08 4.01
CA LEU A 219 37.51 -14.71 5.09
C LEU A 219 38.40 -15.89 5.54
N LYS A 220 37.86 -17.11 5.54
CA LYS A 220 38.66 -18.31 5.80
C LYS A 220 39.70 -18.54 4.69
N GLU A 221 39.31 -18.43 3.42
CA GLU A 221 40.23 -18.56 2.29
C GLU A 221 41.35 -17.50 2.31
N ILE A 222 41.04 -16.27 2.76
CA ILE A 222 42.03 -15.21 2.98
C ILE A 222 43.06 -15.67 4.03
N SER A 223 42.60 -16.13 5.19
CA SER A 223 43.48 -16.62 6.26
C SER A 223 44.36 -17.79 5.79
N ASP A 224 43.77 -18.78 5.11
CA ASP A 224 44.50 -19.93 4.59
C ASP A 224 45.56 -19.50 3.54
N MET A 225 45.25 -18.48 2.73
CA MET A 225 46.18 -17.92 1.75
C MET A 225 47.31 -17.12 2.40
N GLU A 226 47.04 -16.38 3.46
CA GLU A 226 48.05 -15.66 4.26
C GLU A 226 49.04 -16.63 4.92
N ASP A 227 48.54 -17.74 5.45
CA ASP A 227 49.36 -18.82 6.01
C ASP A 227 50.25 -19.46 4.93
N ASN A 228 49.67 -19.80 3.76
CA ASN A 228 50.42 -20.33 2.61
C ASN A 228 51.51 -19.35 2.12
N ILE A 229 51.21 -18.06 2.03
CA ILE A 229 52.20 -17.02 1.69
C ILE A 229 53.33 -16.99 2.73
N THR A 230 53.00 -17.11 4.01
CA THR A 230 53.97 -17.14 5.10
C THR A 230 54.89 -18.36 5.01
N GLU A 231 54.32 -19.54 4.72
CA GLU A 231 55.07 -20.78 4.50
C GLU A 231 55.97 -20.71 3.26
N LEU A 232 55.46 -20.22 2.12
CA LEU A 232 56.25 -20.02 0.90
C LEU A 232 57.43 -19.08 1.13
N ARG A 233 57.21 -17.95 1.83
CA ARG A 233 58.29 -17.03 2.21
C ARG A 233 59.32 -17.69 3.12
N SER A 234 58.88 -18.56 4.04
CA SER A 234 59.77 -19.34 4.91
C SER A 234 60.63 -20.33 4.12
N THR A 235 60.01 -21.05 3.19
CA THR A 235 60.68 -22.02 2.31
C THR A 235 61.72 -21.35 1.41
N ILE A 236 61.38 -20.20 0.82
CA ILE A 236 62.34 -19.39 0.04
C ILE A 236 63.53 -18.98 0.90
N ARG A 237 63.31 -18.50 2.13
CA ARG A 237 64.41 -18.15 3.05
C ARG A 237 65.28 -19.36 3.38
N ALA A 238 64.69 -20.53 3.59
CA ALA A 238 65.42 -21.77 3.87
C ALA A 238 66.29 -22.20 2.68
N LEU A 239 65.83 -21.96 1.44
CA LEU A 239 66.56 -22.29 0.20
C LEU A 239 67.79 -21.39 -0.04
N ASN A 240 67.76 -20.13 0.44
CA ASN A 240 68.83 -19.15 0.21
C ASN A 240 70.21 -19.64 0.69
N LYS A 241 70.28 -20.30 1.84
CA LYS A 241 71.56 -20.75 2.42
C LYS A 241 72.19 -21.91 1.62
N PRO A 242 71.47 -23.01 1.32
CA PRO A 242 71.96 -24.04 0.40
C PRO A 242 72.37 -23.49 -0.97
N ALA A 243 71.58 -22.58 -1.55
CA ALA A 243 71.91 -21.96 -2.84
C ALA A 243 73.24 -21.18 -2.79
N ALA A 244 73.42 -20.32 -1.78
CA ALA A 244 74.64 -19.55 -1.61
C ALA A 244 75.88 -20.44 -1.39
N VAL A 245 75.74 -21.54 -0.63
CA VAL A 245 76.84 -22.49 -0.42
C VAL A 245 77.23 -23.18 -1.73
N THR A 246 76.25 -23.64 -2.52
CA THR A 246 76.52 -24.33 -3.80
C THR A 246 77.14 -23.37 -4.82
N GLU A 247 76.64 -22.14 -4.92
CA GLU A 247 77.20 -21.11 -5.80
C GLU A 247 78.64 -20.73 -5.37
N THR A 248 78.89 -20.58 -4.07
CA THR A 248 80.26 -20.33 -3.56
C THR A 248 81.19 -21.49 -3.90
N ARG A 249 80.75 -22.75 -3.71
CA ARG A 249 81.54 -23.95 -4.06
C ARG A 249 81.86 -24.01 -5.55
N GLN A 250 80.92 -23.61 -6.40
CA GLN A 250 81.12 -23.52 -7.84
C GLN A 250 82.19 -22.46 -8.17
N ASN A 251 82.02 -21.25 -7.65
CA ASN A 251 82.94 -20.12 -7.88
C ASN A 251 84.38 -20.47 -7.45
N LEU A 252 84.54 -21.13 -6.29
CA LEU A 252 85.85 -21.58 -5.81
C LEU A 252 86.52 -22.60 -6.76
N ARG A 253 85.75 -23.43 -7.46
CA ARG A 253 86.28 -24.36 -8.46
C ARG A 253 86.57 -23.68 -9.79
N ASP A 254 85.83 -22.63 -10.15
CA ASP A 254 86.03 -21.89 -11.39
C ASP A 254 87.30 -21.03 -11.43
N VAL A 255 87.91 -20.74 -10.27
CA VAL A 255 89.14 -19.93 -10.15
C VAL A 255 90.43 -20.73 -9.94
N ARG A 256 90.38 -22.06 -10.08
CA ARG A 256 91.59 -22.90 -9.92
C ARG A 256 92.63 -22.58 -11.00
N PRO A 257 93.93 -22.47 -10.67
CA PRO A 257 94.96 -22.03 -11.62
C PRO A 257 95.47 -23.19 -12.51
N GLY A 258 95.77 -22.87 -13.78
CA GLY A 258 96.50 -23.74 -14.69
C GLY A 258 95.83 -25.10 -14.92
N ILE A 259 96.61 -26.19 -14.78
CA ILE A 259 96.13 -27.56 -14.99
C ILE A 259 95.17 -28.04 -13.89
N GLU A 260 95.14 -27.36 -12.73
CA GLU A 260 94.26 -27.68 -11.61
C GLU A 260 92.81 -27.24 -11.85
N LEU A 261 92.51 -26.50 -12.93
CA LEU A 261 91.15 -26.23 -13.43
C LEU A 261 90.52 -27.48 -14.04
N CYS A 262 90.41 -28.52 -13.23
CA CYS A 262 89.89 -29.81 -13.63
C CYS A 262 88.36 -29.81 -13.57
N ARG A 263 87.73 -30.17 -14.69
CA ARG A 263 86.27 -30.37 -14.82
C ARG A 263 85.94 -31.83 -14.53
N ASP A 264 86.11 -32.19 -13.25
CA ASP A 264 85.87 -33.53 -12.71
C ASP A 264 84.37 -33.80 -12.44
N ALA A 265 84.04 -35.03 -12.04
CA ALA A 265 82.67 -35.40 -11.70
C ALA A 265 82.04 -34.52 -10.58
N PRO A 266 82.74 -34.21 -9.48
CA PRO A 266 82.23 -33.26 -8.48
C PRO A 266 81.92 -31.86 -9.03
N PHE A 267 82.71 -31.35 -9.99
CA PHE A 267 82.43 -30.07 -10.63
C PHE A 267 81.08 -30.11 -11.37
N TYR A 268 80.84 -31.13 -12.21
CA TYR A 268 79.56 -31.26 -12.92
C TYR A 268 78.38 -31.44 -11.98
N ARG A 269 78.55 -32.17 -10.87
CA ARG A 269 77.48 -32.32 -9.86
C ARG A 269 77.13 -31.00 -9.18
N ILE A 270 78.12 -30.14 -8.92
CA ILE A 270 77.87 -28.80 -8.36
C ILE A 270 77.11 -27.93 -9.37
N ILE A 271 77.45 -27.97 -10.67
CA ILE A 271 76.68 -27.26 -11.70
C ILE A 271 75.22 -27.69 -11.69
N GLU A 272 74.99 -29.00 -11.73
CA GLU A 272 73.64 -29.58 -11.73
C GLU A 272 72.85 -29.10 -10.51
N GLN A 273 73.45 -29.19 -9.33
CA GLN A 273 72.84 -28.70 -8.08
C GLN A 273 72.56 -27.19 -8.10
N THR A 274 73.45 -26.36 -8.65
CA THR A 274 73.20 -24.92 -8.82
C THR A 274 72.01 -24.69 -9.75
N THR A 275 71.90 -25.46 -10.83
CA THR A 275 70.77 -25.34 -11.76
C THR A 275 69.44 -25.77 -11.14
N GLU A 276 69.42 -26.86 -10.38
CA GLU A 276 68.24 -27.33 -9.62
C GLU A 276 67.78 -26.27 -8.61
N LEU A 277 68.69 -25.79 -7.75
CA LEU A 277 68.35 -24.78 -6.72
C LEU A 277 67.87 -23.46 -7.34
N ARG A 278 68.39 -23.06 -8.51
CA ARG A 278 67.93 -21.88 -9.23
C ARG A 278 66.52 -22.09 -9.81
N GLN A 279 66.22 -23.28 -10.31
CA GLN A 279 64.88 -23.63 -10.80
C GLN A 279 63.86 -23.67 -9.65
N ASP A 280 64.22 -24.30 -8.53
CA ASP A 280 63.37 -24.35 -7.33
C ASP A 280 63.08 -22.96 -6.78
N SER A 281 64.11 -22.10 -6.71
CA SER A 281 63.96 -20.71 -6.28
C SER A 281 63.00 -19.95 -7.19
N LYS A 282 63.14 -20.10 -8.52
CA LYS A 282 62.23 -19.47 -9.48
C LYS A 282 60.80 -19.97 -9.30
N LEU A 283 60.60 -21.29 -9.19
CA LEU A 283 59.28 -21.89 -9.01
C LEU A 283 58.59 -21.41 -7.73
N LEU A 284 59.33 -21.31 -6.62
CA LEU A 284 58.79 -20.82 -5.35
C LEU A 284 58.40 -19.35 -5.42
N HIS A 285 59.20 -18.50 -6.07
CA HIS A 285 58.87 -17.09 -6.28
C HIS A 285 57.64 -16.93 -7.19
N ASP A 286 57.55 -17.72 -8.27
CA ASP A 286 56.37 -17.71 -9.16
C ASP A 286 55.10 -18.14 -8.41
N ARG A 287 55.20 -19.13 -7.51
CA ARG A 287 54.08 -19.56 -6.64
C ARG A 287 53.70 -18.48 -5.63
N LEU A 288 54.69 -17.85 -4.99
CA LEU A 288 54.46 -16.76 -4.06
C LEU A 288 53.73 -15.60 -4.75
N HIS A 289 54.19 -15.21 -5.94
CA HIS A 289 53.56 -14.14 -6.69
C HIS A 289 52.08 -14.44 -7.00
N LYS A 290 51.78 -15.67 -7.47
CA LYS A 290 50.39 -16.11 -7.72
C LYS A 290 49.53 -16.13 -6.46
N ALA A 291 50.09 -16.58 -5.33
CA ALA A 291 49.41 -16.57 -4.05
C ALA A 291 49.08 -15.14 -3.59
N GLU A 292 50.02 -14.21 -3.73
CA GLU A 292 49.81 -12.79 -3.42
C GLU A 292 48.77 -12.13 -4.34
N GLU A 293 48.70 -12.50 -5.61
CA GLU A 293 47.64 -12.05 -6.53
C GLU A 293 46.28 -12.61 -6.15
N ALA A 294 46.20 -13.90 -5.81
CA ALA A 294 44.97 -14.54 -5.35
C ALA A 294 44.46 -13.90 -4.06
N LEU A 295 45.34 -13.62 -3.10
CA LEU A 295 44.99 -12.91 -1.87
C LEU A 295 44.38 -11.53 -2.17
N LYS A 296 44.99 -10.74 -3.07
CA LYS A 296 44.44 -9.43 -3.47
C LYS A 296 43.04 -9.56 -4.09
N ALA A 297 42.80 -10.60 -4.90
CA ALA A 297 41.49 -10.85 -5.47
C ALA A 297 40.45 -11.22 -4.40
N LEU A 298 40.83 -12.07 -3.43
CA LEU A 298 39.97 -12.43 -2.30
C LEU A 298 39.62 -11.20 -1.44
N CYS A 299 40.58 -10.33 -1.14
CA CYS A 299 40.30 -9.10 -0.39
C CYS A 299 39.34 -8.15 -1.12
N ARG A 300 39.43 -8.06 -2.46
CA ARG A 300 38.43 -7.29 -3.24
C ARG A 300 37.05 -7.92 -3.14
N ARG A 301 36.98 -9.25 -3.27
CA ARG A 301 35.73 -10.00 -3.16
C ARG A 301 35.07 -9.83 -1.79
N GLN A 302 35.87 -9.79 -0.72
CA GLN A 302 35.42 -9.49 0.64
C GLN A 302 34.71 -8.14 0.69
N LEU A 303 35.33 -7.08 0.17
CA LEU A 303 34.75 -5.73 0.16
C LEU A 303 33.43 -5.68 -0.63
N ASP A 304 33.38 -6.35 -1.79
CA ASP A 304 32.14 -6.43 -2.60
C ASP A 304 31.01 -7.14 -1.83
N LEU A 305 31.34 -8.21 -1.08
CA LEU A 305 30.38 -8.93 -0.25
C LEU A 305 29.88 -8.09 0.91
N GLU A 306 30.78 -7.39 1.61
CA GLU A 306 30.43 -6.50 2.71
C GLU A 306 29.51 -5.36 2.26
N GLU A 307 29.80 -4.74 1.10
CA GLU A 307 28.95 -3.72 0.51
C GLU A 307 27.54 -4.26 0.19
N GLU A 308 27.46 -5.43 -0.42
CA GLU A 308 26.16 -6.02 -0.78
C GLU A 308 25.36 -6.43 0.47
N ILE A 309 26.02 -6.94 1.52
CA ILE A 309 25.37 -7.23 2.82
C ILE A 309 24.85 -5.93 3.45
N ALA A 310 25.60 -4.83 3.37
CA ALA A 310 25.17 -3.53 3.85
C ALA A 310 23.94 -3.03 3.07
N ASN A 311 23.93 -3.18 1.75
CA ASN A 311 22.77 -2.84 0.90
C ASN A 311 21.53 -3.65 1.30
N LYS A 312 21.66 -4.97 1.48
CA LYS A 312 20.55 -5.84 1.90
C LYS A 312 20.07 -5.49 3.31
N SER A 313 20.97 -5.14 4.21
CA SER A 313 20.62 -4.69 5.57
C SER A 313 19.85 -3.37 5.56
N HIS A 314 20.23 -2.43 4.70
CA HIS A 314 19.49 -1.18 4.49
C HIS A 314 18.09 -1.44 3.93
N THR A 315 17.97 -2.31 2.93
CA THR A 315 16.67 -2.75 2.38
C THR A 315 15.78 -3.38 3.44
N LEU A 316 16.33 -4.26 4.30
CA LEU A 316 15.57 -4.85 5.42
C LEU A 316 15.13 -3.78 6.43
N HIS A 317 15.98 -2.80 6.76
CA HIS A 317 15.58 -1.73 7.66
C HIS A 317 14.38 -0.93 7.10
N ILE A 318 14.41 -0.60 5.82
CA ILE A 318 13.29 0.05 5.13
C ILE A 318 12.04 -0.84 5.19
N ASP A 319 12.11 -2.07 4.70
CA ASP A 319 10.92 -2.91 4.49
C ASP A 319 10.35 -3.49 5.80
N GLU A 320 11.23 -4.03 6.65
CA GLU A 320 10.86 -4.74 7.86
C GLU A 320 10.60 -3.81 9.05
N VAL A 321 11.33 -2.69 9.16
CA VAL A 321 11.15 -1.77 10.29
C VAL A 321 10.23 -0.61 9.91
N GLN A 322 10.54 0.12 8.85
CA GLN A 322 9.81 1.36 8.54
C GLN A 322 8.48 1.08 7.85
N VAL A 323 8.49 0.36 6.73
CA VAL A 323 7.28 0.08 5.93
C VAL A 323 6.32 -0.80 6.70
N THR A 324 6.78 -1.90 7.29
CA THR A 324 5.92 -2.77 8.11
C THR A 324 5.35 -2.00 9.31
N GLY A 325 6.16 -1.22 10.02
CA GLY A 325 5.69 -0.41 11.14
C GLY A 325 4.62 0.62 10.76
N MET A 326 4.75 1.29 9.61
CA MET A 326 3.71 2.17 9.08
C MET A 326 2.45 1.38 8.72
N ARG A 327 2.59 0.22 8.07
CA ARG A 327 1.45 -0.56 7.58
C ARG A 327 0.65 -1.23 8.69
N ASP A 328 1.26 -1.57 9.82
CA ASP A 328 0.57 -2.12 10.98
C ASP A 328 -0.45 -1.13 11.59
N SER A 329 -0.30 0.18 11.32
CA SER A 329 -1.25 1.20 11.73
C SER A 329 -2.48 1.33 10.81
N ILE A 330 -2.50 0.66 9.66
CA ILE A 330 -3.62 0.73 8.72
C ILE A 330 -4.84 0.04 9.29
N LEU A 331 -5.89 0.81 9.58
CA LEU A 331 -7.18 0.32 10.04
C LEU A 331 -8.26 0.52 8.97
N ILE A 332 -8.73 -0.58 8.38
CA ILE A 332 -9.88 -0.55 7.47
C ILE A 332 -11.16 -0.81 8.27
N GLN A 333 -11.90 0.27 8.56
CA GLN A 333 -13.16 0.21 9.30
C GLN A 333 -14.24 -0.56 8.53
N GLN A 334 -15.10 -1.27 9.26
CA GLN A 334 -16.41 -1.70 8.75
C GLN A 334 -17.41 -0.58 9.05
N TYR A 335 -18.10 -0.10 8.00
CA TYR A 335 -18.91 1.12 8.01
C TYR A 335 -20.40 0.89 8.18
#